data_AF-A0A6J4SU76-F1
#
_entry.id   AF-A0A6J4SU76-F1
#
_cell.length_a   1.000
_cell.length_b   1.000
_cell.length_c   1.000
_cell.angle_alpha   90.00
_cell.angle_beta   90.00
_cell.angle_gamma   90.00
#
_symmetry.space_group_name_H-M   'P 1'
#
loop_
_entity.id
_entity.type
_entity.pdbx_description
1 polymer ?
#
loop_
_entity_poly.entity_id
_entity_poly.type
_entity_poly.pdbx_seq_one_letter_code
_entity_poly.pdbx_strand_id
1 'polypeptide(L)' 'MTESVGMSPLPAVRCSSCEFKWNSPAMAEGLRLLGSCPKCSGELIFAGDAEPAAHATETAERFAPARVTAPHLVLGIPRR' A
#
# COMPACT_ATOMS: atom_id res chain seq x y z
N MET A 1 -26.66 -19.52 31.92
CA MET A 1 -26.51 -18.21 31.26
C MET A 1 -25.02 -17.97 31.18
N THR A 2 -24.36 -18.51 30.16
CA THR A 2 -22.90 -18.37 29.98
C THR A 2 -22.72 -17.43 28.81
N GLU A 3 -22.45 -16.16 29.14
CA GLU A 3 -22.08 -15.14 28.18
C GLU A 3 -20.74 -15.53 27.56
N SER A 4 -20.78 -16.03 26.32
CA SER A 4 -19.61 -16.07 25.46
C SER A 4 -19.20 -14.62 25.17
N VAL A 5 -18.26 -14.09 25.96
CA VAL A 5 -17.54 -12.87 25.61
C VAL A 5 -16.92 -13.12 24.24
N GLY A 6 -17.56 -12.56 23.21
CA GLY A 6 -17.09 -12.64 21.84
C GLY A 6 -15.73 -11.98 21.76
N MET A 7 -14.69 -12.81 21.85
CA MET A 7 -13.30 -12.42 21.62
C MET A 7 -13.16 -12.13 20.12
N SER A 8 -13.74 -11.01 19.66
CA SER A 8 -13.63 -10.60 18.27
C SER A 8 -12.15 -10.43 17.97
N PRO A 9 -11.63 -11.09 16.93
CA PRO A 9 -10.21 -10.99 16.60
C PRO A 9 -9.87 -9.51 16.38
N LEU A 10 -8.75 -9.06 16.96
CA LEU A 10 -8.26 -7.71 16.76
C LEU A 10 -8.11 -7.46 15.24
N PRO A 11 -8.50 -6.27 14.75
CA PRO A 11 -8.37 -5.97 13.33
C PRO A 11 -6.89 -6.00 12.94
N ALA A 12 -6.60 -6.56 11.78
CA ALA A 12 -5.25 -6.60 11.22
C ALA A 12 -4.69 -5.19 10.96
N VAL A 13 -5.55 -4.25 10.56
CA VAL A 13 -5.19 -2.82 10.39
C VAL A 13 -6.34 -1.94 10.86
N ARG A 14 -6.02 -0.80 11.47
CA ARG A 14 -6.97 0.31 11.65
C ARG A 14 -6.38 1.62 11.14
N CYS A 15 -7.23 2.49 10.60
CA CYS A 15 -6.84 3.88 10.37
C CYS A 15 -6.95 4.67 11.68
N SER A 16 -5.95 5.48 12.01
CA SER A 16 -5.98 6.35 13.20
C SER A 16 -6.90 7.56 13.02
N SER A 17 -7.18 7.96 11.77
CA SER A 17 -7.98 9.16 11.47
C SER A 17 -9.47 8.87 11.28
N CYS A 18 -9.82 7.90 10.43
CA CYS A 18 -11.23 7.59 10.12
C CYS A 18 -11.75 6.32 10.79
N GLU A 19 -10.93 5.69 11.64
CA GLU A 19 -11.26 4.50 12.45
C GLU A 19 -11.71 3.28 11.66
N PHE A 20 -11.55 3.29 10.33
CA PHE A 20 -11.88 2.16 9.49
C PHE A 20 -10.96 0.98 9.79
N LYS A 21 -11.52 -0.22 9.81
CA LYS A 21 -10.84 -1.46 10.24
C LYS A 21 -10.79 -2.46 9.09
N TRP A 22 -9.64 -3.08 8.91
CA TRP A 22 -9.44 -4.21 8.01
C TRP A 22 -9.06 -5.43 8.83
N ASN A 23 -9.75 -6.55 8.58
CA ASN A 23 -9.56 -7.78 9.36
C ASN A 23 -8.69 -8.82 8.62
N SER A 24 -8.46 -8.63 7.32
CA SER A 24 -7.70 -9.60 6.52
C SER A 24 -6.20 -9.28 6.53
N PRO A 25 -5.32 -10.27 6.80
CA PRO A 25 -3.87 -10.09 6.72
C PRO A 25 -3.42 -9.76 5.29
N ALA A 26 -4.08 -10.33 4.27
CA ALA A 26 -3.77 -10.01 2.88
C ALA A 26 -4.09 -8.54 2.52
N MET A 27 -5.17 -7.98 3.09
CA MET A 27 -5.43 -6.54 2.97
C MET A 27 -4.39 -5.70 3.71
N ALA A 28 -3.93 -6.17 4.87
CA ALA A 28 -2.89 -5.49 5.62
C ALA A 28 -1.62 -5.33 4.78
N GLU A 29 -1.20 -6.38 4.08
CA GLU A 29 -0.05 -6.33 3.19
C GLU A 29 -0.24 -5.35 2.03
N GLY A 30 -1.40 -5.35 1.38
CA GLY A 30 -1.73 -4.36 0.36
C GLY A 30 -1.74 -2.91 0.88
N LEU A 31 -2.22 -2.72 2.12
CA LEU A 31 -2.25 -1.41 2.78
C LEU A 31 -0.86 -0.93 3.20
N ARG A 32 0.07 -1.83 3.55
CA ARG A 32 1.48 -1.47 3.80
C ARG A 32 2.13 -0.89 2.55
N LEU A 33 1.84 -1.43 1.37
CA LEU A 33 2.36 -0.92 0.10
C LEU A 33 1.80 0.48 -0.24
N LEU A 34 0.55 0.76 0.14
CA LEU A 34 -0.06 2.08 -0.07
C LEU A 34 0.46 3.14 0.91
N GLY A 35 0.90 2.73 2.10
CA GLY A 35 1.42 3.61 3.15
C GLY A 35 0.40 4.58 3.77
N SER A 36 -0.85 4.61 3.28
CA SER A 36 -1.88 5.53 3.74
C SER A 36 -3.29 4.94 3.56
N CYS A 37 -4.24 5.45 4.34
CA CYS A 37 -5.63 5.03 4.28
C CYS A 37 -6.25 5.41 2.93
N PRO A 38 -6.78 4.46 2.14
CA PRO A 38 -7.41 4.78 0.85
C PRO A 38 -8.72 5.57 0.98
N LYS A 39 -9.26 5.70 2.21
CA LYS A 39 -10.53 6.39 2.48
C LYS A 39 -10.35 7.87 2.84
N CYS A 40 -9.27 8.20 3.52
CA CYS A 40 -9.05 9.55 4.06
C CYS A 40 -7.59 10.04 3.96
N SER A 41 -6.71 9.23 3.36
CA SER A 41 -5.27 9.45 3.29
C SER A 41 -4.56 9.57 4.65
N GLY A 42 -5.24 9.21 5.74
CA GLY A 42 -4.69 9.18 7.10
C GLY A 42 -3.76 8.00 7.37
N GLU A 43 -3.16 8.00 8.56
CA GLU A 43 -2.18 7.00 9.00
C GLU A 43 -2.84 5.66 9.33
N LEU A 44 -2.09 4.57 9.13
CA LEU A 44 -2.52 3.20 9.32
C LEU A 44 -1.72 2.52 10.44
N ILE A 45 -2.42 1.85 11.34
CA ILE A 45 -1.85 1.11 12.47
C ILE A 45 -2.07 -0.38 12.21
N PHE A 46 -0.99 -1.14 12.11
CA PHE A 46 -0.99 -2.58 11.82
C PHE A 46 -0.85 -3.39 13.11
N ALA A 47 -1.68 -4.44 13.27
CA ALA A 47 -1.57 -5.35 14.39
C ALA A 47 -0.42 -6.34 14.14
N GLY A 48 0.59 -6.32 15.02
CA GLY A 48 1.76 -7.21 14.92
C GLY A 48 3.07 -6.55 14.46
N ASP A 49 3.09 -5.23 14.26
CA ASP A 49 4.34 -4.49 14.08
C ASP A 49 5.04 -4.33 15.44
N ALA A 50 5.81 -5.36 15.81
CA ALA A 50 7.00 -5.18 16.61
C ALA A 50 8.17 -4.93 15.63
N GLU A 51 8.72 -3.71 15.75
CA GLU A 51 9.87 -3.14 15.03
C GLU A 51 9.66 -2.67 13.57
N PRO A 52 9.94 -1.37 13.31
CA PRO A 52 9.72 -0.76 12.01
C PRO A 52 10.89 -1.12 11.08
N ALA A 53 10.60 -1.84 10.00
CA ALA A 53 11.47 -1.78 8.84
C ALA A 53 11.29 -0.41 8.19
N ALA A 54 12.05 0.56 8.70
CA ALA A 54 12.31 1.83 8.05
C ALA A 54 12.84 1.58 6.63
N HIS A 55 11.94 1.54 5.66
CA HIS A 55 12.24 1.80 4.26
C HIS A 55 11.57 3.12 3.85
N ALA A 56 11.78 4.15 4.66
CA ALA A 56 11.96 5.48 4.12
C ALA A 56 13.39 5.56 3.58
N THR A 57 13.59 5.06 2.36
CA THR A 57 14.71 5.51 1.55
C THR A 57 14.15 5.94 0.22
N GLU A 58 13.97 7.25 0.15
CA GLU A 58 14.06 8.09 -1.03
C GLU A 58 14.29 7.34 -2.33
N THR A 59 13.31 7.41 -3.21
CA THR A 59 13.55 7.79 -4.60
C THR A 59 12.24 8.33 -5.16
N ALA A 60 12.00 9.62 -4.89
CA ALA A 60 11.36 10.47 -5.87
C ALA A 60 12.32 10.60 -7.06
N GLU A 61 12.59 9.51 -7.79
CA GLU A 61 12.98 9.62 -9.19
C GLU A 61 11.71 10.12 -9.85
N ARG A 62 11.59 11.46 -9.88
CA ARG A 62 11.28 12.22 -11.08
C ARG A 62 11.34 11.24 -12.24
N PHE A 63 10.17 10.78 -12.69
CA PHE A 63 10.01 10.04 -13.93
C PHE A 63 10.79 10.83 -14.98
N ALA A 64 12.06 10.46 -15.17
CA ALA A 64 12.79 10.82 -16.34
C ALA A 64 11.93 10.22 -17.45
N PRO A 65 11.50 10.99 -18.46
CA PRO A 65 10.85 10.38 -19.60
C PRO A 65 11.82 9.32 -20.10
N ALA A 66 11.47 8.05 -19.85
CA ALA A 66 12.15 6.91 -20.39
C ALA A 66 12.30 7.24 -21.87
N ARG A 67 13.56 7.34 -22.31
CA ARG A 67 13.95 7.75 -23.65
C ARG A 67 12.91 7.25 -24.61
N VAL A 68 12.22 8.18 -25.27
CA VAL A 68 11.21 7.88 -26.27
C VAL A 68 11.91 7.03 -27.32
N THR A 69 11.81 5.71 -27.18
CA THR A 69 12.16 4.75 -28.22
C THR A 69 11.16 5.06 -29.30
N ALA A 70 11.59 5.87 -30.25
CA ALA A 70 10.69 6.43 -31.23
C ALA A 70 9.96 5.26 -31.92
N PRO A 71 8.61 5.26 -31.98
CA PRO A 71 7.82 4.09 -32.37
C PRO A 71 8.25 3.46 -33.71
N HIS A 72 8.87 4.26 -34.59
CA HIS A 72 9.40 3.82 -35.87
C HIS A 72 10.56 2.81 -35.78
N LEU A 73 11.25 2.70 -34.64
CA LEU A 73 12.26 1.67 -34.39
C LEU A 73 11.66 0.32 -33.99
N VAL A 74 10.45 0.29 -33.46
CA VAL A 74 9.74 -0.95 -33.05
C VAL A 74 8.94 -1.54 -34.21
N LEU A 75 8.41 -0.68 -35.08
CA LEU A 75 7.56 -1.10 -36.22
C LEU A 75 8.36 -1.40 -37.50
N GLY A 76 9.68 -1.25 -37.48
CA GLY A 76 10.55 -1.64 -38.60
C GLY A 76 10.28 -0.92 -39.92
N ILE A 77 9.71 0.29 -39.91
CA ILE A 77 9.37 1.02 -41.13
C ILE A 77 10.61 1.83 -41.57
N PRO A 78 11.24 1.50 -42.72
CA PRO A 78 12.43 2.21 -43.18
C PRO A 78 12.12 3.66 -43.56
N ARG A 79 12.98 4.59 -43.14
CA ARG A 79 12.95 5.98 -43.61
C ARG A 79 13.67 6.05 -44.97
N ARG A 80 12.97 6.55 -45.99
CA ARG A 80 13.50 6.81 -47.32
C ARG A 80 14.14 8.19 -47.40
#